data_AF-A0A1Y1JEV8-F1
#
_entry.id   AF-A0A1Y1JEV8-F1
#
_cell.length_a   1.000
_cell.length_b   1.000
_cell.length_c   1.000
_cell.angle_alpha   90.00
_cell.angle_beta   90.00
_cell.angle_gamma   90.00
#
_symmetry.space_group_name_H-M   'P 1'
#
loop_
_entity.id
_entity.type
_entity.pdbx_description
1 polymer ?
#
loop_
_entity_poly.entity_id
_entity_poly.type
_entity_poly.pdbx_seq_one_letter_code
_entity_poly.pdbx_strand_id
1 'polypeptide(L)'
;MKNCVNLFFLFYAFFKHVSCQADQIINEKLTNFVFMSCNYQKGKANETLIKSVEKRRPQLMLWVGDYFYSECKDLKCLDEVYEYIKKDPFYIQLKKKFVIDGIYDDHDYNKNNGDRLYEHKKESKTRFLNYLNVPKNDVRYKRNGAYISKLYIDPENEKNQVKIIILDTRYNKDPYPFYAPDSYHDSLTHMFTSFIVRFHAALFGLYCDSKNDILGNEQWTWLEKELTNSSARAHIIVSSTQIFSNHIVNENWGLMPFAQKRLKDLMNKTKPKGLLFLSGDVHFGSILGNEENIIEVTSSSVNQENILSSINKYIIYLSTHLLNKKSPFELNNIYSFNNFGSVSITYTNDNEISVKSAIHDSHGNEILVANQVFNNKKNIYQKTQNLHLMHDDLATFSCKSNAKVSMHIVIYVLFVLWFLQILFIIYKLLGFGKRSKITDKTKGE
;
A
#
# COMPACT_ATOMS: atom_id res chain seq x y z
N MET A 1 -62.36 31.14 -34.99
CA MET A 1 -62.07 29.68 -34.90
C MET A 1 -60.60 29.45 -35.20
N LYS A 2 -59.86 28.98 -34.18
CA LYS A 2 -58.51 28.35 -34.19
C LYS A 2 -57.32 29.15 -34.75
N ASN A 3 -56.65 29.82 -33.81
CA ASN A 3 -55.20 30.08 -33.82
C ASN A 3 -54.43 28.75 -33.86
N CYS A 4 -53.47 28.61 -34.77
CA CYS A 4 -52.41 27.60 -34.70
C CYS A 4 -51.07 28.32 -34.51
N VAL A 5 -50.66 28.43 -33.25
CA VAL A 5 -49.29 28.81 -32.88
C VAL A 5 -48.47 27.52 -32.88
N ASN A 6 -47.55 27.39 -33.84
CA ASN A 6 -46.52 26.35 -33.80
C ASN A 6 -45.50 26.71 -32.71
N LEU A 7 -45.64 26.10 -31.53
CA LEU A 7 -44.64 26.16 -30.48
C LEU A 7 -43.56 25.09 -30.77
N PHE A 8 -42.43 25.51 -31.35
CA PHE A 8 -41.21 24.72 -31.35
C PHE A 8 -40.61 24.74 -29.94
N PHE A 9 -40.82 23.69 -29.15
CA PHE A 9 -40.08 23.47 -27.91
C PHE A 9 -38.68 22.97 -28.25
N LEU A 10 -37.71 23.90 -28.25
CA LEU A 10 -36.29 23.57 -28.16
C LEU A 10 -36.01 23.05 -26.75
N PHE A 11 -35.99 21.73 -26.60
CA PHE A 11 -35.44 21.07 -25.42
C PHE A 11 -33.92 21.27 -25.43
N TYR A 12 -33.46 22.38 -24.86
CA TYR A 12 -32.06 22.53 -24.47
C TYR A 12 -31.85 21.65 -23.23
N ALA A 13 -31.54 20.38 -23.47
CA ALA A 13 -31.00 19.52 -22.43
C ALA A 13 -29.65 20.14 -22.01
N PHE A 14 -29.65 20.92 -20.94
CA PHE A 14 -28.46 21.17 -20.14
C PHE A 14 -28.00 19.80 -19.61
N PHE A 15 -27.23 19.07 -20.41
CA PHE A 15 -26.26 18.15 -19.84
C PHE A 15 -25.40 19.02 -18.93
N LYS A 16 -25.67 18.98 -17.63
CA LYS A 16 -24.64 19.29 -16.65
C LYS A 16 -23.49 18.37 -17.01
N HIS A 17 -22.53 18.87 -17.78
CA HIS A 17 -21.19 18.34 -17.78
C HIS A 17 -20.83 18.30 -16.31
N VAL A 18 -20.87 17.11 -15.71
CA VAL A 18 -20.24 16.86 -14.44
C VAL A 18 -18.77 17.08 -14.76
N SER A 19 -18.31 18.33 -14.62
CA SER A 19 -16.90 18.64 -14.80
C SER A 19 -16.20 17.80 -13.75
N CYS A 20 -15.36 16.88 -14.20
CA CYS A 20 -14.47 16.07 -13.39
C CYS A 20 -13.45 17.02 -12.74
N GLN A 21 -13.88 17.75 -11.71
CA GLN A 21 -13.01 18.63 -10.94
C GLN A 21 -12.39 17.81 -9.82
N ALA A 22 -11.06 17.72 -9.87
CA ALA A 22 -10.26 17.23 -8.75
C ALA A 22 -10.45 18.15 -7.54
N ASP A 23 -10.16 17.62 -6.35
CA ASP A 23 -10.22 18.40 -5.11
C ASP A 23 -9.24 19.61 -5.13
N GLN A 24 -8.10 19.46 -5.80
CA GLN A 24 -7.12 20.52 -6.03
C GLN A 24 -6.73 20.57 -7.52
N ILE A 25 -6.72 21.77 -8.08
CA ILE A 25 -6.20 22.05 -9.43
C ILE A 25 -4.91 22.85 -9.28
N ILE A 26 -3.84 22.38 -9.90
CA ILE A 26 -2.50 22.95 -9.82
C ILE A 26 -2.08 23.32 -11.25
N ASN A 27 -1.93 24.62 -11.51
CA ASN A 27 -1.52 25.15 -12.82
C ASN A 27 -0.01 25.09 -12.97
N GLU A 28 0.52 23.87 -12.93
CA GLU A 28 1.94 23.56 -13.07
C GLU A 28 2.10 22.23 -13.81
N LYS A 29 3.08 22.15 -14.71
CA LYS A 29 3.45 20.90 -15.37
C LYS A 29 4.17 19.97 -14.40
N LEU A 30 3.56 18.85 -14.05
CA LEU A 30 4.21 17.82 -13.25
C LEU A 30 5.20 17.01 -14.09
N THR A 31 6.47 17.06 -13.74
CA THR A 31 7.59 16.38 -14.42
C THR A 31 8.35 15.43 -13.51
N ASN A 32 8.45 15.71 -12.22
CA ASN A 32 9.16 14.84 -11.30
C ASN A 32 8.68 15.02 -9.84
N PHE A 33 8.51 13.90 -9.14
CA PHE A 33 8.24 13.88 -7.70
C PHE A 33 8.84 12.62 -7.06
N VAL A 34 8.95 12.64 -5.74
CA VAL A 34 9.41 11.49 -4.95
C VAL A 34 8.32 11.01 -4.01
N PHE A 35 8.40 9.74 -3.61
CA PHE A 35 7.54 9.18 -2.59
C PHE A 35 8.30 8.27 -1.61
N MET A 36 7.91 8.29 -0.34
CA MET A 36 8.64 7.68 0.77
C MET A 36 7.66 7.22 1.86
N SER A 37 8.06 6.24 2.67
CA SER A 37 7.30 5.81 3.86
C SER A 37 8.22 5.25 4.94
N CYS A 38 7.69 5.08 6.15
CA CYS A 38 8.34 4.38 7.25
C CYS A 38 9.65 5.05 7.69
N ASN A 39 9.51 6.24 8.29
CA ASN A 39 10.61 6.98 8.91
C ASN A 39 10.48 6.98 10.44
N TYR A 40 11.32 6.20 11.11
CA TYR A 40 11.41 6.15 12.56
C TYR A 40 12.21 7.34 13.10
N GLN A 41 11.48 8.30 13.67
CA GLN A 41 12.00 9.58 14.13
C GLN A 41 12.99 9.46 15.30
N LYS A 42 12.89 8.40 16.13
CA LYS A 42 13.87 8.13 17.20
C LYS A 42 15.08 7.31 16.71
N GLY A 43 15.02 6.79 15.49
CA GLY A 43 16.11 6.07 14.85
C GLY A 43 17.19 7.02 14.32
N LYS A 44 18.25 6.44 13.74
CA LYS A 44 19.26 7.25 13.04
C LYS A 44 18.62 7.90 11.81
N ALA A 45 18.71 9.22 11.71
CA ALA A 45 18.27 9.93 10.51
C ALA A 45 19.08 9.47 9.29
N ASN A 46 18.39 9.18 8.19
CA ASN A 46 19.06 8.80 6.93
C ASN A 46 19.39 10.05 6.10
N GLU A 47 20.38 10.82 6.58
CA GLU A 47 20.81 12.05 5.90
C GLU A 47 21.30 11.81 4.48
N THR A 48 21.95 10.67 4.23
CA THR A 48 22.45 10.30 2.89
C THR A 48 21.30 10.17 1.91
N LEU A 49 20.22 9.48 2.31
CA LEU A 49 19.01 9.34 1.51
C LEU A 49 18.38 10.70 1.22
N ILE A 50 18.24 11.57 2.23
CA ILE A 50 17.68 12.91 2.01
C ILE A 50 18.55 13.77 1.10
N LYS A 51 19.88 13.73 1.23
CA LYS A 51 20.77 14.43 0.29
C LYS A 51 20.59 13.92 -1.15
N SER A 52 20.33 12.62 -1.31
CA SER A 52 20.04 12.02 -2.62
C SER A 52 18.69 12.47 -3.18
N VAL A 53 17.68 12.66 -2.32
CA VAL A 53 16.38 13.26 -2.70
C VAL A 53 16.54 14.74 -3.07
N GLU A 54 17.29 15.51 -2.29
CA GLU A 54 17.56 16.94 -2.57
C GLU A 54 18.21 17.16 -3.94
N LYS A 55 19.17 16.30 -4.31
CA LYS A 55 19.84 16.34 -5.62
C LYS A 55 18.87 16.16 -6.80
N ARG A 56 17.73 15.49 -6.58
CA ARG A 56 16.71 15.27 -7.62
C ARG A 56 15.80 16.48 -7.84
N ARG A 57 15.79 17.45 -6.92
CA ARG A 57 14.94 18.65 -6.98
C ARG A 57 13.44 18.34 -7.25
N PRO A 58 12.81 17.44 -6.47
CA PRO A 58 11.40 17.08 -6.66
C PRO A 58 10.46 18.28 -6.55
N GLN A 59 9.45 18.34 -7.43
CA GLN A 59 8.35 19.31 -7.31
C GLN A 59 7.44 19.00 -6.11
N LEU A 60 7.36 17.72 -5.74
CA LEU A 60 6.52 17.21 -4.66
C LEU A 60 7.23 16.04 -3.97
N MET A 61 7.10 16.00 -2.65
CA MET A 61 7.44 14.85 -1.83
C MET A 61 6.15 14.27 -1.24
N LEU A 62 5.81 13.05 -1.66
CA LEU A 62 4.68 12.31 -1.12
C LEU A 62 5.14 11.34 -0.04
N TRP A 63 4.68 11.56 1.18
CA TRP A 63 4.83 10.56 2.22
C TRP A 63 3.61 9.64 2.20
N VAL A 64 3.85 8.37 1.90
CA VAL A 64 2.81 7.37 1.65
C VAL A 64 2.63 6.47 2.86
N GLY A 65 2.61 7.07 4.05
CA GLY A 65 2.48 6.36 5.31
C GLY A 65 3.70 6.41 6.22
N ASP A 66 3.47 6.18 7.51
CA ASP A 66 4.46 6.11 8.59
C ASP A 66 5.51 7.23 8.51
N TYR A 67 5.03 8.47 8.55
CA TYR A 67 5.92 9.63 8.61
C TYR A 67 6.72 9.61 9.91
N PHE A 68 6.07 9.13 10.97
CA PHE A 68 6.61 8.93 12.30
C PHE A 68 5.89 7.77 12.98
N TYR A 69 6.46 7.32 14.10
CA TYR A 69 5.97 6.18 14.86
C TYR A 69 5.45 6.65 16.22
N SER A 70 4.14 6.59 16.42
CA SER A 70 3.57 6.66 17.76
C SER A 70 3.77 5.32 18.47
N GLU A 71 4.09 5.36 19.76
CA GLU A 71 4.48 4.18 20.56
C GLU A 71 3.40 3.74 21.55
N CYS A 72 2.21 4.35 21.54
CA CYS A 72 1.10 3.95 22.39
C CYS A 72 -0.27 4.29 21.78
N LYS A 73 -1.35 3.69 22.30
CA LYS A 73 -2.72 3.87 21.79
C LYS A 73 -3.36 5.22 22.18
N ASP A 74 -2.86 5.87 23.22
CA ASP A 74 -3.39 7.13 23.72
C ASP A 74 -3.05 8.29 22.80
N LEU A 75 -3.98 9.23 22.61
CA LEU A 75 -3.76 10.45 21.81
C LEU A 75 -2.59 11.29 22.29
N LYS A 76 -2.23 11.18 23.58
CA LYS A 76 -1.08 11.86 24.16
C LYS A 76 0.23 11.47 23.45
N CYS A 77 0.39 10.20 23.09
CA CYS A 77 1.60 9.75 22.36
C CYS A 77 1.67 10.38 20.98
N LEU A 78 0.53 10.51 20.30
CA LEU A 78 0.46 11.19 19.02
C LEU A 78 0.84 12.68 19.17
N ASP A 79 0.36 13.36 20.22
CA ASP A 79 0.72 14.75 20.53
C ASP A 79 2.22 14.91 20.82
N GLU A 80 2.80 14.01 21.62
CA GLU A 80 4.23 14.01 21.95
C GLU A 80 5.10 13.84 20.70
N VAL A 81 4.73 12.93 19.80
CA VAL A 81 5.45 12.74 18.54
C VAL A 81 5.32 13.97 17.64
N TYR A 82 4.14 14.57 17.55
CA TYR A 82 3.98 15.81 16.78
C TYR A 82 4.82 16.96 17.34
N GLU A 83 4.90 17.10 18.66
CA GLU A 83 5.76 18.10 19.29
C GLU A 83 7.25 17.81 19.08
N TYR A 84 7.64 16.55 19.03
CA TYR A 84 9.00 16.14 18.67
C TYR A 84 9.33 16.53 17.23
N ILE A 85 8.56 16.07 16.24
CA ILE A 85 8.86 16.29 14.82
C ILE A 85 8.76 17.76 14.41
N LYS A 86 7.95 18.57 15.10
CA LYS A 86 7.91 20.03 14.88
C LYS A 86 9.21 20.74 15.27
N LYS A 87 9.96 20.18 16.23
CA LYS A 87 11.22 20.73 16.75
C LYS A 87 12.45 20.05 16.15
N ASP A 88 12.25 18.87 15.57
CA ASP A 88 13.31 18.10 14.94
C ASP A 88 13.93 18.86 13.74
N PRO A 89 15.25 19.15 13.76
CA PRO A 89 15.90 19.89 12.70
C PRO A 89 15.82 19.23 11.32
N PHE A 90 15.71 17.90 11.26
CA PHE A 90 15.60 17.15 10.02
C PHE A 90 14.24 17.42 9.36
N TYR A 91 13.13 17.29 10.09
CA TYR A 91 11.79 17.59 9.54
C TYR A 91 11.59 19.08 9.23
N ILE A 92 12.13 19.99 10.05
CA ILE A 92 12.10 21.43 9.77
C ILE A 92 12.79 21.73 8.43
N GLN A 93 13.96 21.13 8.18
CA GLN A 93 14.68 21.32 6.93
C GLN A 93 13.92 20.74 5.73
N LEU A 94 13.33 19.55 5.88
CA LEU A 94 12.52 18.95 4.82
C LEU A 94 11.36 19.88 4.42
N LYS A 95 10.59 20.39 5.39
CA LYS A 95 9.46 21.29 5.12
C LYS A 95 9.86 22.63 4.50
N LYS A 96 11.10 23.10 4.72
CA LYS A 96 11.63 24.31 4.09
C LYS A 96 12.05 24.08 2.63
N LYS A 97 12.51 22.87 2.31
CA LYS A 97 13.07 22.54 0.99
C LYS A 97 12.04 21.96 0.03
N PHE A 98 11.00 21.30 0.54
CA PHE A 98 10.06 20.52 -0.27
C PHE A 98 8.61 20.89 0.01
N VAL A 99 7.81 20.89 -1.05
CA VAL A 99 6.36 20.77 -0.93
C VAL A 99 6.04 19.34 -0.50
N ILE A 100 5.47 19.18 0.68
CA ILE A 100 5.16 17.88 1.28
C ILE A 100 3.65 17.67 1.33
N ASP A 101 3.18 16.51 0.87
CA ASP A 101 1.81 16.03 1.09
C ASP A 101 1.82 14.50 1.22
N GLY A 102 0.65 13.87 1.27
CA GLY A 102 0.52 12.42 1.31
C GLY A 102 -0.65 11.94 2.15
N ILE A 103 -0.49 10.78 2.78
CA ILE A 103 -1.51 10.16 3.63
C ILE A 103 -0.86 9.44 4.81
N TYR A 104 -1.46 9.54 6.00
CA TYR A 104 -1.06 8.72 7.15
C TYR A 104 -1.15 7.22 6.85
N ASP A 105 -0.40 6.45 7.64
CA ASP A 105 -0.67 5.03 7.82
C ASP A 105 -1.00 4.71 9.29
N ASP A 106 -0.90 3.46 9.72
CA ASP A 106 -1.36 3.03 11.04
C ASP A 106 -0.59 3.67 12.21
N HIS A 107 0.72 3.91 12.05
CA HIS A 107 1.52 4.59 13.07
C HIS A 107 1.22 6.09 13.20
N ASP A 108 0.92 6.79 12.11
CA ASP A 108 0.46 8.19 12.18
C ASP A 108 -1.02 8.29 12.58
N TYR A 109 -1.79 7.24 12.29
CA TYR A 109 -3.18 7.07 12.73
C TYR A 109 -3.28 6.74 14.22
N ASN A 110 -2.17 6.38 14.87
CA ASN A 110 -2.02 6.08 16.30
C ASN A 110 -2.67 4.76 16.75
N LYS A 111 -2.80 3.81 15.82
CA LYS A 111 -3.23 2.45 16.10
C LYS A 111 -2.67 1.51 15.05
N ASN A 112 -1.75 0.64 15.44
CA ASN A 112 -1.20 -0.43 14.59
C ASN A 112 -2.35 -1.24 13.95
N ASN A 113 -2.24 -1.55 12.66
CA ASN A 113 -3.32 -2.17 11.89
C ASN A 113 -4.67 -1.43 11.92
N GLY A 114 -4.65 -0.15 12.28
CA GLY A 114 -5.83 0.65 12.64
C GLY A 114 -6.91 0.69 11.58
N ASP A 115 -8.15 0.82 12.04
CA ASP A 115 -9.36 0.70 11.23
C ASP A 115 -10.41 1.73 11.67
N ARG A 116 -11.62 1.63 11.10
CA ARG A 116 -12.73 2.55 11.36
C ARG A 116 -13.27 2.51 12.80
N LEU A 117 -12.95 1.46 13.57
CA LEU A 117 -13.37 1.30 14.97
C LEU A 117 -12.41 2.01 15.94
N TYR A 118 -11.31 2.58 15.45
CA TYR A 118 -10.47 3.40 16.31
C TYR A 118 -11.24 4.65 16.79
N GLU A 119 -11.40 4.76 18.11
CA GLU A 119 -12.22 5.79 18.74
C GLU A 119 -11.72 7.22 18.46
N HIS A 120 -10.41 7.39 18.28
CA HIS A 120 -9.79 8.69 18.06
C HIS A 120 -9.46 9.00 16.59
N LYS A 121 -10.10 8.32 15.63
CA LYS A 121 -9.78 8.50 14.21
C LYS A 121 -9.99 9.92 13.68
N LYS A 122 -10.95 10.67 14.24
CA LYS A 122 -11.21 12.07 13.85
C LYS A 122 -10.07 12.98 14.33
N GLU A 123 -9.61 12.72 15.53
CA GLU A 123 -8.52 13.39 16.22
C GLU A 123 -7.18 13.12 15.53
N SER A 124 -6.88 11.86 15.18
CA SER A 124 -5.69 11.49 14.41
C SER A 124 -5.69 12.17 13.05
N LYS A 125 -6.81 12.11 12.31
CA LYS A 125 -6.96 12.81 11.02
C LYS A 125 -6.68 14.32 11.17
N THR A 126 -7.24 14.94 12.20
CA THR A 126 -7.07 16.38 12.44
C THR A 126 -5.61 16.73 12.72
N ARG A 127 -4.91 15.93 13.54
CA ARG A 127 -3.50 16.15 13.86
C ARG A 127 -2.59 15.94 12.66
N PHE A 128 -2.88 14.94 11.83
CA PHE A 128 -2.20 14.74 10.54
C PHE A 128 -2.31 15.95 9.62
N LEU A 129 -3.53 16.45 9.41
CA LEU A 129 -3.75 17.64 8.59
C LEU A 129 -3.10 18.90 9.19
N ASN A 130 -3.09 19.03 10.52
CA ASN A 130 -2.37 20.11 11.20
C ASN A 130 -0.86 20.02 10.96
N TYR A 131 -0.28 18.82 11.02
CA TYR A 131 1.14 18.62 10.78
C TYR A 131 1.55 18.97 9.36
N LEU A 132 0.74 18.60 8.37
CA LEU A 132 0.94 18.99 6.98
C LEU A 132 0.66 20.48 6.72
N ASN A 133 0.27 21.25 7.75
CA ASN A 133 -0.13 22.66 7.63
C ASN A 133 -1.22 22.88 6.57
N VAL A 134 -2.15 21.93 6.43
CA VAL A 134 -3.24 22.01 5.47
C VAL A 134 -4.20 23.15 5.87
N PRO A 135 -4.61 24.03 4.94
CA PRO A 135 -5.58 25.09 5.21
C PRO A 135 -6.88 24.57 5.82
N LYS A 136 -7.44 25.28 6.80
CA LYS A 136 -8.64 24.83 7.54
C LYS A 136 -9.90 24.72 6.68
N ASN A 137 -9.93 25.39 5.54
CA ASN A 137 -11.02 25.30 4.57
C ASN A 137 -10.90 24.10 3.62
N ASP A 138 -9.75 23.39 3.61
CA ASP A 138 -9.50 22.18 2.79
C ASP A 138 -10.56 21.11 3.07
N VAL A 139 -10.94 20.42 2.00
CA VAL A 139 -12.04 19.45 2.03
C VAL A 139 -11.77 18.26 2.95
N ARG A 140 -10.50 17.91 3.19
CA ARG A 140 -10.09 16.83 4.11
C ARG A 140 -10.52 17.08 5.56
N TYR A 141 -10.68 18.35 5.98
CA TYR A 141 -11.25 18.66 7.30
C TYR A 141 -12.75 18.35 7.39
N LYS A 142 -13.47 18.39 6.25
CA LYS A 142 -14.94 18.34 6.19
C LYS A 142 -15.51 16.97 5.83
N ARG A 143 -14.70 16.02 5.34
CA ARG A 143 -15.13 14.68 4.90
C ARG A 143 -14.65 13.55 5.82
N ASN A 144 -15.21 12.35 5.66
CA ASN A 144 -14.81 11.16 6.41
C ASN A 144 -13.58 10.49 5.78
N GLY A 145 -12.40 10.99 6.17
CA GLY A 145 -11.10 10.55 5.68
C GLY A 145 -10.22 11.71 5.23
N ALA A 146 -8.94 11.47 5.02
CA ALA A 146 -7.96 12.44 4.55
C ALA A 146 -7.61 12.31 3.06
N TYR A 147 -8.36 11.50 2.31
CA TYR A 147 -8.15 11.30 0.88
C TYR A 147 -8.39 12.57 0.05
N ILE A 148 -7.63 12.72 -1.03
CA ILE A 148 -7.62 13.90 -1.88
C ILE A 148 -7.13 13.60 -3.29
N SER A 149 -7.59 14.37 -4.28
CA SER A 149 -7.06 14.35 -5.65
C SER A 149 -6.41 15.67 -6.04
N LYS A 150 -5.34 15.58 -6.83
CA LYS A 150 -4.59 16.72 -7.37
C LYS A 150 -4.49 16.58 -8.88
N LEU A 151 -5.03 17.56 -9.60
CA LEU A 151 -4.90 17.65 -11.05
C LEU A 151 -3.83 18.68 -11.40
N TYR A 152 -2.71 18.22 -11.93
CA TYR A 152 -1.67 19.07 -12.50
C TYR A 152 -1.99 19.35 -13.97
N ILE A 153 -2.00 20.62 -14.35
CA ILE A 153 -2.27 21.09 -15.70
C ILE A 153 -1.08 21.94 -16.16
N ASP A 154 -0.45 21.54 -17.24
CA ASP A 154 0.61 22.32 -17.89
C ASP A 154 0.03 23.65 -18.43
N PRO A 155 0.49 24.81 -17.96
CA PRO A 155 -0.03 26.11 -18.42
C PRO A 155 0.25 26.37 -19.91
N GLU A 156 1.26 25.72 -20.48
CA GLU A 156 1.64 25.87 -21.89
C GLU A 156 0.87 24.93 -22.82
N ASN A 157 0.25 23.87 -22.28
CA ASN A 157 -0.56 22.94 -23.05
C ASN A 157 -1.55 22.21 -22.12
N GLU A 158 -2.78 22.70 -22.06
CA GLU A 158 -3.83 22.17 -21.17
C GLU A 158 -4.16 20.68 -21.39
N LYS A 159 -3.71 20.05 -22.49
CA LYS A 159 -3.85 18.59 -22.67
C LYS A 159 -2.88 17.79 -21.80
N ASN A 160 -1.76 18.38 -21.41
CA ASN A 160 -0.75 17.76 -20.54
C ASN A 160 -1.23 17.80 -19.09
N GLN A 161 -2.14 16.87 -18.78
CA GLN A 161 -2.73 16.72 -17.46
C GLN A 161 -2.31 15.41 -16.81
N VAL A 162 -1.93 15.47 -15.53
CA VAL A 162 -1.67 14.30 -14.70
C VAL A 162 -2.46 14.43 -13.41
N LYS A 163 -3.15 13.36 -13.03
CA LYS A 163 -3.94 13.33 -11.80
C LYS A 163 -3.29 12.41 -10.78
N ILE A 164 -2.95 12.94 -9.61
CA ILE A 164 -2.56 12.16 -8.43
C ILE A 164 -3.79 11.98 -7.56
N ILE A 165 -4.09 10.75 -7.17
CA ILE A 165 -5.25 10.37 -6.34
C ILE A 165 -4.70 9.68 -5.10
N ILE A 166 -4.82 10.32 -3.95
CA ILE A 166 -4.32 9.82 -2.67
C ILE A 166 -5.50 9.22 -1.90
N LEU A 167 -5.44 7.91 -1.69
CA LEU A 167 -6.43 7.16 -0.92
C LEU A 167 -6.15 7.27 0.58
N ASP A 168 -7.16 6.91 1.37
CA ASP A 168 -7.12 6.79 2.82
C ASP A 168 -7.58 5.37 3.15
N THR A 169 -6.64 4.58 3.63
CA THR A 169 -6.81 3.14 3.85
C THR A 169 -6.96 2.79 5.33
N ARG A 170 -7.27 3.78 6.18
CA ARG A 170 -7.47 3.59 7.64
C ARG A 170 -8.83 4.06 8.12
N TYR A 171 -9.27 5.26 7.74
CA TYR A 171 -10.40 5.95 8.39
C TYR A 171 -11.74 5.18 8.31
N ASN A 172 -11.97 4.55 7.15
CA ASN A 172 -13.18 3.78 6.85
C ASN A 172 -12.90 2.28 6.68
N LYS A 173 -11.64 1.83 6.86
CA LYS A 173 -11.26 0.43 6.72
C LYS A 173 -12.02 -0.40 7.75
N ASP A 174 -12.64 -1.48 7.32
CA ASP A 174 -13.23 -2.46 8.22
C ASP A 174 -12.12 -3.22 8.96
N PRO A 175 -12.37 -3.71 10.19
CA PRO A 175 -11.41 -4.60 10.86
C PRO A 175 -11.07 -5.81 9.99
N TYR A 176 -9.89 -6.38 10.16
CA TYR A 176 -9.57 -7.63 9.48
C TYR A 176 -10.53 -8.75 9.91
N PRO A 177 -10.83 -9.72 9.03
CA PRO A 177 -11.68 -10.85 9.37
C PRO A 177 -10.98 -11.89 10.27
N PHE A 178 -9.76 -11.59 10.72
CA PHE A 178 -8.92 -12.43 11.57
C PHE A 178 -8.25 -11.58 12.65
N TYR A 179 -7.66 -12.23 13.66
CA TYR A 179 -6.89 -11.53 14.69
C TYR A 179 -5.67 -10.81 14.07
N ALA A 180 -5.67 -9.49 14.12
CA ALA A 180 -4.54 -8.65 13.76
C ALA A 180 -3.98 -7.97 15.02
N PRO A 181 -2.66 -8.02 15.25
CA PRO A 181 -2.03 -7.32 16.37
C PRO A 181 -2.31 -5.82 16.25
N ASP A 182 -2.95 -5.23 17.24
CA ASP A 182 -3.39 -3.83 17.22
C ASP A 182 -2.66 -2.97 18.27
N SER A 183 -1.71 -3.54 19.02
CA SER A 183 -1.01 -2.91 20.14
C SER A 183 0.49 -2.84 19.91
N TYR A 184 1.10 -1.71 20.25
CA TYR A 184 2.55 -1.53 20.27
C TYR A 184 3.28 -2.41 21.31
N HIS A 185 2.52 -3.05 22.21
CA HIS A 185 3.04 -4.00 23.21
C HIS A 185 2.58 -5.44 22.97
N ASP A 186 2.14 -5.75 21.75
CA ASP A 186 1.79 -7.12 21.40
C ASP A 186 2.99 -8.04 21.62
N SER A 187 2.82 -9.00 22.53
CA SER A 187 3.87 -9.97 22.82
C SER A 187 4.18 -10.83 21.60
N LEU A 188 5.35 -11.48 21.62
CA LEU A 188 5.76 -12.43 20.60
C LEU A 188 4.68 -13.49 20.29
N THR A 189 3.91 -13.91 21.30
CA THR A 189 2.78 -14.85 21.15
C THR A 189 1.66 -14.30 20.26
N HIS A 190 1.33 -13.00 20.36
CA HIS A 190 0.31 -12.37 19.52
C HIS A 190 0.77 -12.31 18.06
N MET A 191 2.04 -11.97 17.83
CA MET A 191 2.63 -11.97 16.49
C MET A 191 2.62 -13.38 15.87
N PHE A 192 3.05 -14.40 16.62
CA PHE A 192 2.97 -15.80 16.17
C PHE A 192 1.53 -16.23 15.90
N THR A 193 0.59 -15.89 16.77
CA THR A 193 -0.83 -16.23 16.59
C THR A 193 -1.39 -15.61 15.32
N SER A 194 -1.15 -14.31 15.10
CA SER A 194 -1.54 -13.62 13.86
C SER A 194 -0.95 -14.30 12.63
N PHE A 195 0.35 -14.60 12.63
CA PHE A 195 1.00 -15.30 11.52
C PHE A 195 0.36 -16.66 11.24
N ILE A 196 0.16 -17.48 12.28
CA ILE A 196 -0.46 -18.80 12.16
C ILE A 196 -1.87 -18.68 11.59
N VAL A 197 -2.70 -17.77 12.10
CA VAL A 197 -4.06 -17.57 11.60
C VAL A 197 -4.05 -17.16 10.12
N ARG A 198 -3.19 -16.21 9.72
CA ARG A 198 -3.07 -15.77 8.33
C ARG A 198 -2.54 -16.87 7.41
N PHE A 199 -1.55 -17.64 7.87
CA PHE A 199 -1.01 -18.78 7.13
C PHE A 199 -2.09 -19.84 6.87
N HIS A 200 -2.85 -20.23 7.89
CA HIS A 200 -3.92 -21.21 7.75
C HIS A 200 -5.09 -20.66 6.92
N ALA A 201 -5.41 -19.37 7.04
CA ALA A 201 -6.39 -18.72 6.19
C ALA A 201 -5.99 -18.76 4.71
N ALA A 202 -4.76 -18.41 4.38
CA ALA A 202 -4.25 -18.50 3.01
C ALA A 202 -4.18 -19.95 2.51
N LEU A 203 -3.73 -20.88 3.36
CA LEU A 203 -3.58 -22.31 3.01
C LEU A 203 -4.93 -22.99 2.79
N PHE A 204 -5.97 -22.69 3.57
CA PHE A 204 -7.27 -23.35 3.45
C PHE A 204 -8.34 -22.51 2.75
N GLY A 205 -8.01 -21.27 2.36
CA GLY A 205 -8.96 -20.36 1.71
C GLY A 205 -10.01 -19.81 2.67
N LEU A 206 -9.66 -19.64 3.95
CA LEU A 206 -10.56 -19.05 4.94
C LEU A 206 -10.73 -17.55 4.64
N TYR A 207 -11.88 -16.99 5.00
CA TYR A 207 -12.21 -15.57 4.81
C TYR A 207 -12.24 -15.07 3.36
N CYS A 208 -12.17 -15.95 2.36
CA CYS A 208 -12.19 -15.54 0.95
C CYS A 208 -13.49 -14.82 0.53
N ASP A 209 -14.61 -15.13 1.22
CA ASP A 209 -15.92 -14.51 1.01
C ASP A 209 -16.19 -13.30 1.91
N SER A 210 -15.21 -12.88 2.72
CA SER A 210 -15.28 -11.70 3.57
C SER A 210 -15.76 -10.48 2.75
N LYS A 211 -16.66 -9.69 3.34
CA LYS A 211 -17.19 -8.45 2.75
C LYS A 211 -16.56 -7.19 3.34
N ASN A 212 -15.51 -7.36 4.12
CA ASN A 212 -14.81 -6.25 4.76
C ASN A 212 -14.20 -5.32 3.69
N ASP A 213 -14.43 -4.03 3.85
CA ASP A 213 -14.04 -2.97 2.92
C ASP A 213 -12.84 -2.16 3.42
N ILE A 214 -12.18 -1.40 2.52
CA ILE A 214 -11.06 -0.52 2.89
C ILE A 214 -11.45 0.96 2.86
N LEU A 215 -12.13 1.40 1.79
CA LEU A 215 -12.36 2.83 1.54
C LEU A 215 -13.68 3.36 2.12
N GLY A 216 -14.69 2.49 2.27
CA GLY A 216 -16.04 2.91 2.61
C GLY A 216 -16.76 3.61 1.44
N ASN A 217 -18.08 3.65 1.51
CA ASN A 217 -18.91 4.04 0.36
C ASN A 217 -18.70 5.48 -0.13
N GLU A 218 -18.44 6.43 0.78
CA GLU A 218 -18.20 7.84 0.44
C GLU A 218 -16.95 7.98 -0.45
N GLN A 219 -15.85 7.34 -0.05
CA GLN A 219 -14.59 7.39 -0.78
C GLN A 219 -14.64 6.56 -2.07
N TRP A 220 -15.36 5.43 -2.10
CA TRP A 220 -15.57 4.68 -3.35
C TRP A 220 -16.31 5.51 -4.40
N THR A 221 -17.37 6.20 -3.98
CA THR A 221 -18.16 7.08 -4.86
C THR A 221 -17.32 8.25 -5.35
N TRP A 222 -16.52 8.84 -4.46
CA TRP A 222 -15.56 9.88 -4.82
C TRP A 222 -14.52 9.38 -5.82
N LEU A 223 -13.89 8.23 -5.57
CA LEU A 223 -12.87 7.66 -6.45
C LEU A 223 -13.43 7.37 -7.84
N GLU A 224 -14.64 6.84 -7.93
CA GLU A 224 -15.31 6.64 -9.22
C GLU A 224 -15.52 7.96 -9.97
N LYS A 225 -15.94 9.03 -9.28
CA LYS A 225 -16.11 10.36 -9.88
C LYS A 225 -14.77 10.93 -10.37
N GLU A 226 -13.69 10.75 -9.61
CA GLU A 226 -12.36 11.24 -9.98
C GLU A 226 -11.81 10.57 -11.25
N LEU A 227 -12.21 9.33 -11.53
CA LEU A 227 -11.73 8.55 -12.66
C LEU A 227 -12.64 8.64 -13.88
N THR A 228 -13.96 8.75 -13.66
CA THR A 228 -14.95 8.77 -14.73
C THR A 228 -14.77 10.00 -15.61
N ASN A 229 -14.60 9.79 -16.92
CA ASN A 229 -14.41 10.84 -17.92
C ASN A 229 -13.27 11.83 -17.60
N SER A 230 -12.25 11.38 -16.86
CA SER A 230 -11.08 12.20 -16.56
C SER A 230 -10.27 12.47 -17.83
N SER A 231 -9.93 13.74 -18.07
CA SER A 231 -9.08 14.19 -19.18
C SER A 231 -7.58 13.96 -18.96
N ALA A 232 -7.18 13.59 -17.73
CA ALA A 232 -5.79 13.35 -17.41
C ALA A 232 -5.20 12.21 -18.27
N ARG A 233 -3.97 12.43 -18.74
CA ARG A 233 -3.23 11.49 -19.59
C ARG A 233 -2.58 10.38 -18.78
N ALA A 234 -2.32 10.63 -17.50
CA ALA A 234 -1.89 9.64 -16.51
C ALA A 234 -2.63 9.82 -15.17
N HIS A 235 -2.87 8.70 -14.49
CA HIS A 235 -3.51 8.62 -13.18
C HIS A 235 -2.61 7.86 -12.22
N ILE A 236 -2.16 8.53 -11.17
CA ILE A 236 -1.25 7.97 -10.17
C ILE A 236 -2.07 7.79 -8.89
N ILE A 237 -2.37 6.53 -8.55
CA ILE A 237 -3.15 6.19 -7.35
C ILE A 237 -2.18 5.82 -6.23
N VAL A 238 -2.32 6.47 -5.09
CA VAL A 238 -1.45 6.32 -3.93
C VAL A 238 -2.24 5.68 -2.79
N SER A 239 -1.68 4.62 -2.20
CA SER A 239 -2.22 3.89 -1.04
C SER A 239 -1.12 3.78 0.02
N SER A 240 -1.45 3.82 1.31
CA SER A 240 -0.40 3.64 2.34
C SER A 240 0.13 2.19 2.34
N THR A 241 -0.79 1.23 2.27
CA THR A 241 -0.48 -0.21 2.17
C THR A 241 -0.44 -0.72 0.73
N GLN A 242 0.23 -1.85 0.49
CA GLN A 242 0.28 -2.47 -0.85
C GLN A 242 -1.09 -2.94 -1.36
N ILE A 243 -1.37 -2.71 -2.64
CA ILE A 243 -2.67 -3.00 -3.27
C ILE A 243 -2.72 -4.42 -3.86
N PHE A 244 -1.67 -4.82 -4.59
CA PHE A 244 -1.65 -6.08 -5.32
C PHE A 244 -0.81 -7.17 -4.65
N SER A 245 -0.25 -6.89 -3.47
CA SER A 245 0.49 -7.86 -2.66
C SER A 245 -0.41 -9.00 -2.18
N ASN A 246 0.15 -10.21 -2.20
CA ASN A 246 -0.43 -11.44 -1.64
C ASN A 246 0.41 -11.97 -0.46
N HIS A 247 1.25 -11.10 0.13
CA HIS A 247 2.12 -11.45 1.25
C HIS A 247 1.28 -11.53 2.53
N ILE A 248 1.43 -12.62 3.28
CA ILE A 248 0.61 -12.87 4.48
C ILE A 248 1.08 -12.11 5.73
N VAL A 249 2.33 -11.62 5.74
CA VAL A 249 2.96 -11.07 6.95
C VAL A 249 2.55 -9.62 7.20
N ASN A 250 2.62 -8.77 6.17
CA ASN A 250 2.32 -7.33 6.28
C ASN A 250 0.85 -7.03 5.96
N GLU A 251 0.38 -5.83 6.33
CA GLU A 251 -0.92 -5.35 5.86
C GLU A 251 -0.90 -5.11 4.35
N ASN A 252 -2.01 -5.45 3.70
CA ASN A 252 -2.23 -5.19 2.29
C ASN A 252 -3.70 -5.40 1.93
N TRP A 253 -4.07 -4.92 0.75
CA TRP A 253 -5.42 -5.11 0.21
C TRP A 253 -5.73 -6.57 -0.12
N GLY A 254 -4.72 -7.42 -0.36
CA GLY A 254 -4.89 -8.85 -0.60
C GLY A 254 -5.49 -9.61 0.59
N LEU A 255 -5.37 -9.06 1.81
CA LEU A 255 -6.03 -9.56 3.03
C LEU A 255 -7.51 -9.17 3.12
N MET A 256 -8.01 -8.30 2.24
CA MET A 256 -9.40 -7.85 2.14
C MET A 256 -9.91 -8.04 0.70
N PRO A 257 -10.15 -9.29 0.27
CA PRO A 257 -10.39 -9.64 -1.13
C PRO A 257 -11.57 -8.88 -1.75
N PHE A 258 -12.62 -8.57 -0.97
CA PHE A 258 -13.75 -7.77 -1.44
C PHE A 258 -13.35 -6.35 -1.84
N ALA A 259 -12.55 -5.66 -1.03
CA ALA A 259 -12.05 -4.32 -1.35
C ALA A 259 -11.13 -4.32 -2.57
N GLN A 260 -10.19 -5.28 -2.65
CA GLN A 260 -9.31 -5.43 -3.81
C GLN A 260 -10.11 -5.71 -5.09
N LYS A 261 -11.14 -6.56 -5.02
CA LYS A 261 -12.04 -6.80 -6.15
C LYS A 261 -12.79 -5.54 -6.56
N ARG A 262 -13.35 -4.77 -5.62
CA ARG A 262 -14.03 -3.50 -5.92
C ARG A 262 -13.10 -2.51 -6.64
N LEU A 263 -11.83 -2.43 -6.24
CA LEU A 263 -10.85 -1.60 -6.93
C LEU A 263 -10.65 -2.05 -8.37
N LYS A 264 -10.40 -3.35 -8.59
CA LYS A 264 -10.22 -3.93 -9.93
C LYS A 264 -11.44 -3.72 -10.82
N ASP A 265 -12.64 -3.94 -10.28
CA ASP A 265 -13.91 -3.71 -10.99
C ASP A 265 -14.05 -2.23 -11.38
N LEU A 266 -13.70 -1.30 -10.48
CA LEU A 266 -13.76 0.13 -10.75
C LEU A 266 -12.75 0.55 -11.84
N MET A 267 -11.49 0.08 -11.76
CA MET A 267 -10.49 0.36 -12.79
C MET A 267 -10.91 -0.19 -14.16
N ASN A 268 -11.49 -1.39 -14.20
CA ASN A 268 -12.01 -1.98 -15.44
C ASN A 268 -13.24 -1.24 -15.98
N LYS A 269 -14.06 -0.65 -15.10
CA LYS A 269 -15.22 0.17 -15.46
C LYS A 269 -14.81 1.53 -16.03
N THR A 270 -13.90 2.24 -15.36
CA THR A 270 -13.54 3.62 -15.73
C THR A 270 -12.37 3.70 -16.71
N LYS A 271 -11.53 2.66 -16.77
CA LYS A 271 -10.34 2.53 -17.62
C LYS A 271 -9.48 3.82 -17.66
N PRO A 272 -9.05 4.36 -16.51
CA PRO A 272 -8.24 5.57 -16.49
C PRO A 272 -6.97 5.39 -17.32
N LYS A 273 -6.59 6.45 -18.05
CA LYS A 273 -5.38 6.48 -18.88
C LYS A 273 -4.14 6.55 -17.99
N GLY A 274 -3.06 5.89 -18.42
CA GLY A 274 -1.75 5.96 -17.77
C GLY A 274 -1.78 5.65 -16.28
N LEU A 275 -2.33 4.48 -15.92
CA LEU A 275 -2.54 4.08 -14.55
C LEU A 275 -1.26 3.53 -13.91
N LEU A 276 -0.87 4.12 -12.78
CA LEU A 276 0.26 3.74 -11.93
C LEU A 276 -0.21 3.69 -10.47
N PHE A 277 0.22 2.69 -9.72
CA PHE A 277 -0.01 2.61 -8.27
C PHE A 277 1.27 2.82 -7.48
N LEU A 278 1.19 3.55 -6.37
CA LEU A 278 2.28 3.77 -5.41
C LEU A 278 1.88 3.32 -4.01
N SER A 279 2.81 2.71 -3.26
CA SER A 279 2.55 2.20 -1.90
C SER A 279 3.76 2.22 -0.94
N GLY A 280 3.49 1.98 0.36
CA GLY A 280 4.45 1.95 1.48
C GLY A 280 4.26 0.76 2.43
N ASP A 281 4.29 0.99 3.75
CA ASP A 281 4.06 0.05 4.88
C ASP A 281 5.14 -1.04 5.11
N VAL A 282 5.65 -1.65 4.05
CA VAL A 282 6.20 -3.02 4.15
C VAL A 282 7.69 -3.15 4.49
N HIS A 283 8.40 -2.04 4.66
CA HIS A 283 9.85 -1.95 4.93
C HIS A 283 10.75 -2.60 3.86
N PHE A 284 10.24 -2.80 2.64
CA PHE A 284 11.04 -3.06 1.44
C PHE A 284 10.47 -2.33 0.23
N GLY A 285 11.31 -2.10 -0.78
CA GLY A 285 10.91 -1.58 -2.09
C GLY A 285 10.58 -2.70 -3.07
N SER A 286 9.59 -2.52 -3.93
CA SER A 286 9.26 -3.50 -4.98
C SER A 286 8.57 -2.89 -6.19
N ILE A 287 8.65 -3.58 -7.33
CA ILE A 287 7.84 -3.29 -8.52
C ILE A 287 7.04 -4.54 -8.87
N LEU A 288 5.72 -4.45 -8.72
CA LEU A 288 4.78 -5.51 -9.06
C LEU A 288 4.16 -5.25 -10.43
N GLY A 289 3.88 -6.30 -11.19
CA GLY A 289 3.23 -6.22 -12.50
C GLY A 289 4.22 -6.15 -13.66
N ASN A 290 3.76 -5.58 -14.77
CA ASN A 290 4.51 -5.51 -16.02
C ASN A 290 4.38 -4.11 -16.63
N GLU A 291 5.50 -3.53 -17.07
CA GLU A 291 5.57 -2.20 -17.71
C GLU A 291 4.63 -2.06 -18.92
N GLU A 292 4.29 -3.18 -19.55
CA GLU A 292 3.36 -3.18 -20.67
C GLU A 292 1.90 -2.96 -20.28
N ASN A 293 1.57 -3.24 -19.01
CA ASN A 293 0.22 -3.17 -18.49
C ASN A 293 0.16 -2.16 -17.33
N ILE A 294 -0.12 -2.67 -16.13
CA ILE A 294 -0.29 -1.91 -14.91
C ILE A 294 0.74 -2.41 -13.91
N ILE A 295 1.36 -1.46 -13.22
CA ILE A 295 2.35 -1.73 -12.18
C ILE A 295 1.95 -1.08 -10.86
N GLU A 296 2.47 -1.64 -9.78
CA GLU A 296 2.52 -1.00 -8.47
C GLU A 296 3.98 -0.86 -8.06
N VAL A 297 4.36 0.33 -7.59
CA VAL A 297 5.71 0.64 -7.14
C VAL A 297 5.65 0.97 -5.65
N THR A 298 6.28 0.12 -4.85
CA THR A 298 6.31 0.26 -3.38
C THR A 298 7.66 0.81 -2.96
N SER A 299 7.66 1.83 -2.10
CA SER A 299 8.87 2.35 -1.44
C SER A 299 8.68 2.42 0.06
N SER A 300 9.40 1.55 0.76
CA SER A 300 9.46 1.46 2.21
C SER A 300 10.77 0.75 2.56
N SER A 301 11.64 1.20 3.46
CA SER A 301 11.53 2.28 4.41
C SER A 301 12.66 3.30 4.25
N VAL A 302 12.51 4.47 4.88
CA VAL A 302 13.55 5.51 4.90
C VAL A 302 14.72 5.15 5.82
N ASN A 303 14.41 4.61 7.00
CA ASN A 303 15.42 4.26 8.01
C ASN A 303 15.01 3.07 8.90
N GLN A 304 14.08 2.23 8.46
CA GLN A 304 13.56 1.05 9.17
C GLN A 304 13.99 -0.25 8.47
N GLU A 305 15.26 -0.34 8.07
CA GLU A 305 15.81 -1.52 7.42
C GLU A 305 15.69 -2.76 8.34
N ASN A 306 15.23 -3.88 7.77
CA ASN A 306 15.08 -5.12 8.52
C ASN A 306 16.45 -5.75 8.81
N ILE A 307 16.66 -6.34 9.99
CA ILE A 307 17.91 -7.05 10.31
C ILE A 307 18.19 -8.24 9.36
N LEU A 308 17.13 -8.78 8.73
CA LEU A 308 17.19 -9.88 7.76
C LEU A 308 17.11 -9.39 6.31
N SER A 309 17.35 -8.10 6.02
CA SER A 309 17.19 -7.51 4.68
C SER A 309 17.87 -8.31 3.57
N SER A 310 19.08 -8.83 3.80
CA SER A 310 19.83 -9.64 2.83
C SER A 310 19.11 -10.92 2.38
N ILE A 311 18.28 -11.50 3.25
CA ILE A 311 17.53 -12.74 2.96
C ILE A 311 16.02 -12.50 2.77
N ASN A 312 15.50 -11.34 3.19
CA ASN A 312 14.09 -11.03 3.22
C ASN A 312 13.43 -11.17 1.84
N LYS A 313 14.10 -10.74 0.76
CA LYS A 313 13.59 -10.91 -0.61
C LYS A 313 13.27 -12.37 -0.98
N TYR A 314 14.07 -13.33 -0.51
CA TYR A 314 13.84 -14.75 -0.79
C TYR A 314 12.65 -15.27 0.02
N ILE A 315 12.50 -14.81 1.27
CA ILE A 315 11.37 -15.17 2.14
C ILE A 315 10.06 -14.66 1.53
N ILE A 316 10.02 -13.40 1.09
CA ILE A 316 8.87 -12.80 0.41
C ILE A 316 8.54 -13.60 -0.86
N TYR A 317 9.52 -13.82 -1.72
CA TYR A 317 9.32 -14.56 -2.97
C TYR A 317 8.78 -15.97 -2.72
N LEU A 318 9.42 -16.76 -1.85
CA LEU A 318 9.02 -18.15 -1.59
C LEU A 318 7.63 -18.22 -0.93
N SER A 319 7.38 -17.43 0.11
CA SER A 319 6.10 -17.48 0.84
C SER A 319 4.91 -17.12 -0.03
N THR A 320 5.06 -16.13 -0.90
CA THR A 320 3.99 -15.66 -1.78
C THR A 320 3.65 -16.65 -2.89
N HIS A 321 4.65 -17.40 -3.40
CA HIS A 321 4.44 -18.44 -4.42
C HIS A 321 3.87 -19.74 -3.84
N LEU A 322 4.24 -20.10 -2.61
CA LEU A 322 3.79 -21.35 -2.00
C LEU A 322 2.32 -21.32 -1.58
N LEU A 323 1.83 -20.16 -1.10
CA LEU A 323 0.51 -20.06 -0.47
C LEU A 323 -0.61 -19.64 -1.43
N ASN A 324 -0.24 -19.02 -2.56
CA ASN A 324 -1.19 -18.40 -3.48
C ASN A 324 -1.19 -19.08 -4.85
N LYS A 325 -2.28 -18.90 -5.60
CA LYS A 325 -2.40 -19.46 -6.97
C LYS A 325 -1.44 -18.78 -7.96
N LYS A 326 -1.25 -17.48 -7.77
CA LYS A 326 -0.30 -16.64 -8.51
C LYS A 326 0.37 -15.70 -7.52
N SER A 327 1.59 -15.30 -7.83
CA SER A 327 2.31 -14.26 -7.10
C SER A 327 2.62 -13.08 -8.01
N PRO A 328 2.46 -11.84 -7.52
CA PRO A 328 2.90 -10.65 -8.23
C PRO A 328 4.38 -10.34 -8.03
N PHE A 329 5.05 -11.04 -7.10
CA PHE A 329 6.42 -10.76 -6.70
C PHE A 329 7.41 -11.49 -7.59
N GLU A 330 8.30 -10.75 -8.24
CA GLU A 330 9.46 -11.31 -8.92
C GLU A 330 10.71 -11.07 -8.07
N LEU A 331 11.59 -12.08 -7.95
CA LEU A 331 12.74 -12.01 -7.05
C LEU A 331 13.68 -10.83 -7.34
N ASN A 332 13.84 -10.47 -8.62
CA ASN A 332 14.67 -9.35 -9.06
C ASN A 332 14.00 -7.98 -8.88
N ASN A 333 12.70 -7.97 -8.57
CA ASN A 333 11.91 -6.75 -8.37
C ASN A 333 11.62 -6.48 -6.88
N ILE A 334 12.45 -7.01 -5.97
CA ILE A 334 12.38 -6.79 -4.53
C ILE A 334 13.71 -6.23 -4.04
N TYR A 335 13.65 -5.11 -3.32
CA TYR A 335 14.80 -4.45 -2.71
C TYR A 335 14.54 -4.22 -1.22
N SER A 336 15.21 -4.98 -0.36
CA SER A 336 14.89 -5.03 1.08
C SER A 336 15.67 -4.05 1.96
N PHE A 337 16.42 -3.11 1.40
CA PHE A 337 17.21 -2.12 2.15
C PHE A 337 16.53 -0.74 2.14
N ASN A 338 17.04 0.19 2.95
CA ASN A 338 16.52 1.57 2.99
C ASN A 338 16.46 2.21 1.59
N ASN A 339 15.29 2.74 1.23
CA ASN A 339 15.02 3.23 -0.11
C ASN A 339 14.06 4.41 -0.14
N PHE A 340 13.99 5.06 -1.30
CA PHE A 340 12.93 6.00 -1.66
C PHE A 340 12.51 5.80 -3.11
N GLY A 341 11.27 6.16 -3.41
CA GLY A 341 10.71 6.10 -4.76
C GLY A 341 10.80 7.44 -5.49
N SER A 342 10.94 7.40 -6.81
CA SER A 342 10.76 8.57 -7.67
C SER A 342 9.89 8.25 -8.88
N VAL A 343 9.23 9.29 -9.39
CA VAL A 343 8.44 9.24 -10.61
C VAL A 343 8.82 10.44 -11.47
N SER A 344 9.27 10.17 -12.69
CA SER A 344 9.61 11.16 -13.71
C SER A 344 8.66 11.02 -14.88
N ILE A 345 8.10 12.14 -15.34
CA ILE A 345 7.06 12.22 -16.36
C ILE A 345 7.56 13.04 -17.53
N THR A 346 7.58 12.41 -18.71
CA THR A 346 7.98 13.04 -19.98
C THR A 346 6.77 13.10 -20.91
N TYR A 347 6.47 14.30 -21.39
CA TYR A 347 5.39 14.54 -22.35
C TYR A 347 5.97 14.57 -23.76
N THR A 348 6.01 13.43 -24.43
CA THR A 348 6.68 13.28 -25.74
C THR A 348 5.96 14.06 -26.84
N ASN A 349 4.62 13.98 -26.87
CA ASN A 349 3.75 14.72 -27.78
C ASN A 349 2.31 14.72 -27.23
N ASP A 350 1.34 15.25 -27.98
CA ASP A 350 -0.08 15.32 -27.58
C ASP A 350 -0.73 13.95 -27.27
N ASN A 351 -0.19 12.85 -27.80
CA ASN A 351 -0.77 11.52 -27.69
C ASN A 351 0.06 10.53 -26.87
N GLU A 352 1.30 10.86 -26.52
CA GLU A 352 2.20 9.98 -25.78
C GLU A 352 2.85 10.63 -24.55
N ILE A 353 2.73 9.96 -23.41
CA ILE A 353 3.33 10.33 -22.13
C ILE A 353 4.11 9.12 -21.60
N SER A 354 5.35 9.36 -21.17
CA SER A 354 6.21 8.33 -20.59
C SER A 354 6.38 8.60 -19.10
N VAL A 355 6.17 7.57 -18.29
CA VAL A 355 6.29 7.61 -16.83
C VAL A 355 7.38 6.62 -16.43
N LYS A 356 8.52 7.15 -15.98
CA LYS A 356 9.60 6.38 -15.38
C LYS A 356 9.41 6.39 -13.87
N SER A 357 9.20 5.23 -13.28
CA SER A 357 9.18 5.04 -11.83
C SER A 357 10.42 4.29 -11.41
N ALA A 358 11.02 4.65 -10.27
CA ALA A 358 12.23 3.98 -9.79
C ALA A 358 12.27 3.90 -8.26
N ILE A 359 12.88 2.83 -7.76
CA ILE A 359 13.30 2.68 -6.37
C ILE A 359 14.79 2.91 -6.28
N HIS A 360 15.18 3.78 -5.36
CA HIS A 360 16.57 4.17 -5.15
C HIS A 360 17.09 3.66 -3.82
N ASP A 361 18.38 3.31 -3.77
CA ASP A 361 19.07 3.13 -2.50
C ASP A 361 19.29 4.48 -1.78
N SER A 362 19.84 4.44 -0.57
CA SER A 362 20.15 5.64 0.20
C SER A 362 21.19 6.56 -0.47
N HIS A 363 21.99 6.07 -1.41
CA HIS A 363 22.96 6.87 -2.17
C HIS A 363 22.37 7.48 -3.45
N GLY A 364 21.10 7.19 -3.75
CA GLY A 364 20.38 7.72 -4.90
C GLY A 364 20.58 6.92 -6.19
N ASN A 365 21.21 5.74 -6.11
CA ASN A 365 21.35 4.84 -7.25
C ASN A 365 20.00 4.21 -7.57
N GLU A 366 19.66 4.10 -8.86
CA GLU A 366 18.48 3.37 -9.31
C GLU A 366 18.71 1.86 -9.16
N ILE A 367 17.92 1.21 -8.30
CA ILE A 367 18.01 -0.23 -8.06
C ILE A 367 16.92 -0.98 -8.83
N LEU A 368 15.68 -0.50 -8.75
CA LEU A 368 14.54 -1.01 -9.52
C LEU A 368 14.01 0.13 -10.38
N VAL A 369 13.70 -0.16 -11.63
CA VAL A 369 13.19 0.83 -12.59
C VAL A 369 12.05 0.22 -13.38
N ALA A 370 10.99 1.00 -13.57
CA ALA A 370 9.90 0.70 -14.48
C ALA A 370 9.67 1.87 -15.44
N ASN A 371 9.66 1.59 -16.75
CA ASN A 371 9.40 2.59 -17.79
C ASN A 371 8.08 2.28 -18.50
N GLN A 372 7.04 3.07 -18.20
CA GLN A 372 5.75 2.92 -18.87
C GLN A 372 5.58 4.00 -19.94
N VAL A 373 5.12 3.60 -21.12
CA VAL A 373 4.74 4.51 -22.20
C VAL A 373 3.24 4.38 -22.43
N PHE A 374 2.53 5.48 -22.26
CA PHE A 374 1.08 5.53 -22.42
C PHE A 374 0.71 6.34 -23.65
N ASN A 375 0.02 5.70 -24.58
CA ASN A 375 -0.49 6.30 -25.80
C ASN A 375 -1.80 5.63 -26.25
N ASN A 376 -2.43 6.17 -27.30
CA ASN A 376 -3.71 5.65 -27.81
C ASN A 376 -3.60 4.28 -28.50
N LYS A 377 -2.39 3.74 -28.69
CA LYS A 377 -2.18 2.45 -29.39
C LYS A 377 -2.17 1.27 -28.42
N LYS A 378 -1.83 1.49 -27.15
CA LYS A 378 -1.65 0.43 -26.15
C LYS A 378 -2.79 0.43 -25.13
N ASN A 379 -3.51 -0.68 -25.04
CA ASN A 379 -4.51 -0.87 -24.01
C ASN A 379 -3.92 -1.60 -22.80
N ILE A 380 -3.57 -0.85 -21.75
CA ILE A 380 -3.00 -1.39 -20.50
C ILE A 380 -3.96 -2.29 -19.68
N TYR A 381 -5.23 -2.38 -20.11
CA TYR A 381 -6.23 -3.29 -19.53
C TYR A 381 -6.43 -4.55 -20.37
N GLN A 382 -5.71 -4.72 -21.47
CA GLN A 382 -5.82 -5.94 -22.27
C GLN A 382 -5.11 -7.08 -21.55
N LYS A 383 -5.82 -8.18 -21.32
CA LYS A 383 -5.22 -9.37 -20.72
C LYS A 383 -4.11 -9.91 -21.63
N THR A 384 -2.93 -10.11 -21.06
CA THR A 384 -1.77 -10.71 -21.74
C THR A 384 -1.56 -12.16 -21.26
N GLN A 385 -0.61 -12.87 -21.85
CA GLN A 385 -0.19 -14.19 -21.36
C GLN A 385 0.58 -14.08 -20.03
N ASN A 386 1.26 -12.96 -19.83
CA ASN A 386 2.00 -12.64 -18.61
C ASN A 386 1.06 -12.18 -17.49
N LEU A 387 1.60 -12.04 -16.28
CA LEU A 387 0.89 -11.51 -15.12
C LEU A 387 0.22 -10.16 -15.45
N HIS A 388 -1.05 -10.02 -15.07
CA HIS A 388 -1.79 -8.77 -15.21
C HIS A 388 -2.54 -8.44 -13.92
N LEU A 389 -2.11 -7.38 -13.22
CA LEU A 389 -2.59 -7.04 -11.87
C LEU A 389 -4.12 -6.88 -11.76
N MET A 390 -4.79 -6.39 -12.80
CA MET A 390 -6.27 -6.26 -12.80
C MET A 390 -7.04 -7.55 -13.10
N HIS A 391 -6.48 -8.50 -13.86
CA HIS A 391 -7.21 -9.67 -14.37
C HIS A 391 -6.87 -10.95 -13.63
N ASP A 392 -5.70 -10.99 -12.98
CA ASP A 392 -5.28 -12.11 -12.18
C ASP A 392 -5.79 -12.01 -10.75
N ASP A 393 -6.16 -13.16 -10.19
CA ASP A 393 -6.50 -13.29 -8.79
C ASP A 393 -5.22 -13.30 -7.95
N LEU A 394 -5.04 -12.21 -7.20
CA LEU A 394 -3.87 -11.93 -6.37
C LEU A 394 -4.28 -11.76 -4.91
N ALA A 395 -5.51 -12.14 -4.55
CA ALA A 395 -5.95 -12.10 -3.16
C ALA A 395 -5.12 -13.10 -2.34
N THR A 396 -4.66 -12.64 -1.18
CA THR A 396 -4.00 -13.49 -0.17
C THR A 396 -4.94 -14.61 0.27
N PHE A 397 -6.24 -14.30 0.40
CA PHE A 397 -7.28 -15.27 0.74
C PHE A 397 -8.14 -15.60 -0.49
N SER A 398 -7.65 -16.53 -1.29
CA SER A 398 -8.39 -17.08 -2.43
C SER A 398 -9.24 -18.30 -2.02
N CYS A 399 -10.49 -18.35 -2.49
CA CYS A 399 -11.36 -19.50 -2.24
C CYS A 399 -10.76 -20.76 -2.86
N LYS A 400 -10.86 -21.89 -2.15
CA LYS A 400 -10.32 -23.18 -2.58
C LYS A 400 -11.45 -24.21 -2.71
N SER A 401 -11.33 -25.08 -3.71
CA SER A 401 -12.25 -26.21 -3.86
C SER A 401 -12.04 -27.22 -2.75
N ASN A 402 -13.08 -28.00 -2.43
CA ASN A 402 -12.99 -29.06 -1.42
C ASN A 402 -11.83 -30.02 -1.71
N ALA A 403 -11.60 -30.39 -2.97
CA ALA A 403 -10.47 -31.23 -3.37
C ALA A 403 -9.10 -30.61 -3.02
N LYS A 404 -8.93 -29.30 -3.27
CA LYS A 404 -7.68 -28.60 -2.95
C LYS A 404 -7.47 -28.47 -1.44
N VAL A 405 -8.54 -28.19 -0.69
CA VAL A 405 -8.50 -28.17 0.78
C VAL A 405 -8.11 -29.54 1.33
N SER A 406 -8.73 -30.63 0.88
CA SER A 406 -8.37 -31.99 1.29
C SER A 406 -6.91 -32.33 0.99
N MET A 407 -6.41 -31.96 -0.19
CA MET A 407 -5.00 -32.14 -0.55
C MET A 407 -4.07 -31.39 0.42
N HIS A 408 -4.38 -30.12 0.72
CA HIS A 408 -3.59 -29.34 1.67
C HIS A 408 -3.63 -29.92 3.09
N ILE A 409 -4.77 -30.46 3.54
CA ILE A 409 -4.89 -31.15 4.84
C ILE A 409 -3.94 -32.35 4.89
N VAL A 410 -3.92 -33.18 3.85
CA VAL A 410 -3.02 -34.35 3.79
C VAL A 410 -1.55 -33.90 3.86
N ILE A 411 -1.15 -32.94 3.02
CA ILE A 411 0.22 -32.40 3.01
C ILE A 411 0.59 -31.83 4.38
N TYR A 412 -0.32 -31.07 4.98
CA TYR A 412 -0.11 -30.44 6.29
C TYR A 412 0.06 -31.48 7.40
N VAL A 413 -0.78 -32.52 7.45
CA VAL A 413 -0.66 -33.62 8.41
C VAL A 413 0.67 -34.36 8.24
N LEU A 414 1.07 -34.67 7.00
CA LEU A 414 2.35 -35.31 6.71
C LEU A 414 3.53 -34.43 7.17
N PHE A 415 3.46 -33.12 6.93
CA PHE A 415 4.46 -32.18 7.39
C PHE A 415 4.57 -32.13 8.91
N VAL A 416 3.44 -32.07 9.62
CA VAL A 416 3.41 -32.08 11.09
C VAL A 416 3.99 -33.39 11.64
N LEU A 417 3.62 -34.55 11.07
CA LEU A 417 4.16 -35.85 11.49
C LEU A 417 5.67 -35.93 11.27
N TRP A 418 6.15 -35.47 10.11
CA TRP A 418 7.58 -35.40 9.81
C TRP A 418 8.34 -34.46 10.77
N PHE A 419 7.76 -33.30 11.07
CA PHE A 419 8.35 -32.35 12.02
C PHE A 419 8.42 -32.92 13.44
N LEU A 420 7.35 -33.59 13.92
CA LEU A 420 7.34 -34.29 15.21
C LEU A 420 8.40 -35.40 15.26
N GLN A 421 8.61 -36.12 14.16
CA GLN A 421 9.66 -37.13 14.05
C GLN A 421 11.06 -36.51 14.21
N ILE A 422 11.33 -35.36 13.59
CA ILE A 422 12.59 -34.62 13.77
C ILE A 422 12.77 -34.19 15.23
N LEU A 423 11.74 -33.60 15.84
CA LEU A 423 11.80 -33.20 17.25
C LEU A 423 12.08 -34.39 18.18
N PHE A 424 11.47 -35.54 17.91
CA PHE A 424 11.73 -36.78 18.65
C PHE A 424 13.17 -37.28 18.51
N ILE A 425 13.73 -37.20 17.30
CA ILE A 425 15.14 -37.54 17.04
C ILE A 425 16.06 -36.58 17.81
N ILE A 426 15.83 -35.27 17.74
CA ILE A 426 16.60 -34.26 18.47
C ILE A 426 16.51 -34.48 19.98
N TYR A 427 15.31 -34.73 20.51
CA TYR A 427 15.08 -35.03 21.91
C TYR A 427 15.90 -36.24 22.39
N LYS A 428 15.95 -37.31 21.58
CA LYS A 428 16.78 -38.50 21.86
C LYS A 428 18.28 -38.18 21.81
N LEU A 429 18.73 -37.41 20.82
CA LEU A 429 20.13 -37.03 20.66
C LEU A 429 20.64 -36.14 21.80
N LEU A 430 19.81 -35.22 22.31
CA LEU A 430 20.14 -34.34 23.44
C LEU A 430 20.13 -35.06 24.81
N GLY A 431 19.86 -36.37 24.85
CA GLY A 431 20.03 -37.18 26.06
C GLY A 431 18.92 -37.05 27.11
N PHE A 432 17.84 -36.32 26.83
CA PHE A 432 16.69 -36.14 27.74
C PHE A 432 15.91 -37.44 28.04
N GLY A 433 16.30 -38.57 27.45
CA GLY A 433 15.75 -39.91 27.74
C GLY A 433 16.63 -40.82 28.61
N LYS A 434 17.85 -40.41 29.01
CA LYS A 434 18.68 -41.23 29.92
C LYS A 434 18.25 -41.00 31.37
N ARG A 435 17.30 -41.81 31.87
CA ARG A 435 17.15 -42.01 33.33
C ARG A 435 18.51 -42.39 33.91
N SER A 436 19.00 -41.64 34.90
CA SER A 436 20.13 -42.09 35.71
C SER A 436 19.77 -43.46 36.27
N LYS A 437 20.53 -44.50 35.91
CA LYS A 437 20.50 -45.74 36.68
C LYS A 437 20.95 -45.39 38.08
N ILE A 438 20.01 -45.21 39.01
CA ILE A 438 20.28 -45.26 40.45
C ILE A 438 20.86 -46.64 40.68
N THR A 439 22.17 -46.71 40.93
CA THR A 439 22.83 -47.94 41.34
C THR A 439 22.33 -48.28 42.73
N ASP A 440 21.40 -49.24 42.82
CA ASP A 440 21.16 -49.95 44.08
C ASP A 440 22.45 -50.68 44.44
N LYS A 441 23.21 -50.08 45.37
CA LYS A 441 24.21 -50.82 46.13
C LYS A 441 23.44 -51.65 47.16
N THR A 442 23.05 -52.86 46.77
CA THR A 442 22.81 -53.94 47.72
C THR A 442 24.10 -54.15 48.51
N LYS A 443 24.12 -53.68 49.76
CA LYS A 443 25.00 -54.20 50.82
C LYS A 443 24.58 -55.64 51.07
N GLY A 444 25.44 -56.59 50.69
CA GLY A 444 25.40 -57.98 51.14
C GLY A 444 26.76 -58.30 51.75
N GLU A 445 26.72 -58.55 53.07
CA GLU A 445 27.61 -59.35 53.94
C GLU A 445 29.14 -59.25 53.80
#